data_AF-A0A8R1IBI0-F1
#
_entry.id   AF-A0A8R1IBI0-F1
#
_cell.length_a   1.000
_cell.length_b   1.000
_cell.length_c   1.000
_cell.angle_alpha   90.00
_cell.angle_beta   90.00
_cell.angle_gamma   90.00
#
_symmetry.space_group_name_H-M   'P 1'
#
loop_
_entity.id
_entity.type
_entity.pdbx_description
1 polymer ?
#
loop_
_entity_poly.entity_id
_entity_poly.type
_entity_poly.pdbx_seq_one_letter_code
_entity_poly.pdbx_strand_id
1 'polypeptide(L)'
;MFMHQIVLLLFLDLFLLLPTTFSDRVTFFGRYACNVDFSTDYCVSDTYVAQAFYYGLEDGGGMTKNGTFVDSDIKIDFFDPTVQGSFSRGDQTNNYMSSMLDIMLDEHPDDQILAVVGFENDCKQVAALAQAYNAASFGKYRAFAKLAKSIGWTNLAVINFEEDGPTDYTFHDQLLDALSAESITLDYVKKGGFSANLNNAMFTGLESVIDVVMDTYLKTRIYVVVLAYPISGTFFMNVLSSMGLLETGKYFVIMMGPVNSDYNSYYTFNTNRDFSDEWVKFQTRVNNDATKTFCPPLCETESENIAQNDPWSDDDVYRYSESPAIVDAYDMGRLLSETIKVHGASLLRDSKELVKTMSGRGVTSLLGFISKFPNNYVSQREYILWAPQQVSSLYGPIPLTSWANIAAEIIPDGTGNYSVSWNNLTELGIFNGQLPKSKPECGFNDELCLPIIRNLSELEIIVLVVCVVAIIILIGVIAYIARWIAYERRLESSYFLVYRKDVQLVDMTKFGSSRGGSMLQSAISMRSMYEDAGPVEGVNLNFYNNGVRKAARRNQMRKPEKSPIANRDEWVEIIDWHLAKYENTLVTVRKINKPQLKLTREMKQEIDLVCIHDISYVV
;
A
#
# COMPACT_ATOMS: atom_id res chain seq x y z
N MET A 1 -45.50 -83.78 -6.14
CA MET A 1 -44.19 -83.28 -6.64
C MET A 1 -44.32 -81.97 -7.43
N PHE A 2 -45.02 -81.94 -8.57
CA PHE A 2 -45.11 -80.74 -9.44
C PHE A 2 -45.43 -79.42 -8.71
N MET A 3 -46.36 -79.43 -7.76
CA MET A 3 -46.78 -78.24 -7.02
C MET A 3 -45.70 -77.66 -6.09
N HIS A 4 -44.73 -78.46 -5.62
CA HIS A 4 -43.60 -77.95 -4.84
C HIS A 4 -42.54 -77.28 -5.73
N GLN A 5 -42.33 -77.75 -6.96
CA GLN A 5 -41.39 -77.10 -7.89
C GLN A 5 -41.89 -75.73 -8.36
N ILE A 6 -43.21 -75.57 -8.55
CA ILE A 6 -43.80 -74.27 -8.93
C ILE A 6 -43.70 -73.26 -7.78
N VAL A 7 -43.91 -73.67 -6.53
CA VAL A 7 -43.71 -72.79 -5.36
C VAL A 7 -42.24 -72.42 -5.20
N LEU A 8 -41.30 -73.36 -5.44
CA LEU A 8 -39.86 -73.07 -5.37
C LEU A 8 -39.42 -72.08 -6.46
N LEU A 9 -39.93 -72.22 -7.70
CA LEU A 9 -39.67 -71.29 -8.80
C LEU A 9 -40.24 -69.90 -8.51
N LEU A 10 -41.47 -69.80 -8.02
CA LEU A 10 -42.05 -68.51 -7.64
C LEU A 10 -41.34 -67.85 -6.45
N PHE A 11 -40.77 -68.62 -5.52
CA PHE A 11 -39.90 -68.08 -4.48
C PHE A 11 -38.53 -67.65 -5.03
N LEU A 12 -37.98 -68.35 -6.02
CA LEU A 12 -36.73 -67.96 -6.69
C LEU A 12 -36.92 -66.68 -7.50
N ASP A 13 -37.98 -66.59 -8.29
CA ASP A 13 -38.34 -65.38 -9.04
C ASP A 13 -38.64 -64.22 -8.09
N LEU A 14 -39.28 -64.46 -6.94
CA LEU A 14 -39.49 -63.42 -5.92
C LEU A 14 -38.17 -62.96 -5.29
N PHE A 15 -37.20 -63.84 -5.08
CA PHE A 15 -35.85 -63.48 -4.61
C PHE A 15 -35.00 -62.77 -5.68
N LEU A 16 -35.17 -63.11 -6.96
CA LEU A 16 -34.52 -62.45 -8.10
C LEU A 16 -35.20 -61.11 -8.47
N LEU A 17 -36.41 -60.86 -7.98
CA LEU A 17 -37.14 -59.60 -8.10
C LEU A 17 -37.12 -58.75 -6.82
N LEU A 18 -36.49 -59.22 -5.74
CA LEU A 18 -36.06 -58.31 -4.68
C LEU A 18 -35.03 -57.38 -5.32
N PRO A 19 -35.25 -56.05 -5.34
CA PRO A 19 -34.23 -55.15 -5.84
C PRO A 19 -32.98 -55.35 -4.99
N THR A 20 -31.87 -55.71 -5.63
CA THR A 20 -30.55 -55.61 -5.00
C THR A 20 -30.39 -54.14 -4.63
N THR A 21 -30.49 -53.84 -3.33
CA THR A 21 -30.35 -52.49 -2.81
C THR A 21 -28.86 -52.16 -2.84
N PHE A 22 -28.38 -51.72 -4.02
CA PHE A 22 -27.04 -51.16 -4.21
C PHE A 22 -26.84 -50.08 -3.15
N SER A 23 -25.93 -50.33 -2.19
CA SER A 23 -25.66 -49.36 -1.13
C SER A 23 -24.60 -48.40 -1.66
N ASP A 24 -25.03 -47.27 -2.20
CA ASP A 24 -24.14 -46.14 -2.46
C ASP A 24 -23.33 -45.80 -1.19
N ARG A 25 -22.01 -45.67 -1.31
CA ARG A 25 -21.16 -45.27 -0.17
C ARG A 25 -20.17 -44.16 -0.54
N VAL A 26 -19.83 -43.34 0.44
CA VAL A 26 -18.71 -42.40 0.42
C VAL A 26 -17.65 -42.95 1.37
N THR A 27 -16.44 -43.22 0.89
CA THR A 27 -15.40 -43.83 1.73
C THR A 27 -14.37 -42.77 2.16
N PHE A 28 -14.25 -42.58 3.46
CA PHE A 28 -13.16 -41.85 4.08
C PHE A 28 -11.98 -42.79 4.29
N PHE A 29 -10.80 -42.38 3.81
CA PHE A 29 -9.53 -43.10 3.90
C PHE A 29 -8.57 -42.35 4.83
N GLY A 30 -8.26 -42.93 5.98
CA GLY A 30 -7.33 -42.35 6.94
C GLY A 30 -7.29 -43.15 8.23
N ARG A 31 -6.26 -42.93 9.04
CA ARG A 31 -6.11 -43.68 10.29
C ARG A 31 -7.16 -43.26 11.32
N TYR A 32 -7.81 -44.21 11.99
CA TYR A 32 -8.72 -43.91 13.09
C TYR A 32 -8.59 -44.93 14.23
N ALA A 33 -8.18 -44.45 15.41
CA ALA A 33 -8.00 -45.29 16.59
C ALA A 33 -9.36 -45.65 17.21
N CYS A 34 -9.87 -46.82 16.84
CA CYS A 34 -10.91 -47.52 17.60
C CYS A 34 -10.44 -48.84 18.21
N ASN A 35 -9.22 -49.32 17.88
CA ASN A 35 -8.66 -50.59 18.37
C ASN A 35 -7.12 -50.60 18.47
N VAL A 36 -6.45 -49.45 18.45
CA VAL A 36 -4.98 -49.38 18.34
C VAL A 36 -4.33 -49.15 19.70
N ASP A 37 -3.24 -49.85 19.97
CA ASP A 37 -2.41 -49.65 21.16
C ASP A 37 -1.62 -48.35 21.02
N PHE A 38 -2.08 -47.32 21.74
CA PHE A 38 -1.45 -45.99 21.78
C PHE A 38 0.02 -46.02 22.27
N SER A 39 0.47 -47.08 22.92
CA SER A 39 1.83 -47.18 23.44
C SER A 39 2.89 -47.63 22.43
N THR A 40 2.49 -48.14 21.25
CA THR A 40 3.43 -48.82 20.33
C THR A 40 3.57 -48.24 18.92
N ASP A 41 2.55 -47.62 18.31
CA ASP A 41 2.61 -47.28 16.86
C ASP A 41 1.86 -45.99 16.39
N TYR A 42 1.55 -45.03 17.28
CA TYR A 42 0.50 -44.04 16.99
C TYR A 42 0.88 -42.61 16.53
N CYS A 43 0.34 -42.21 15.36
CA CYS A 43 0.22 -40.80 14.94
C CYS A 43 -1.12 -40.22 15.43
N VAL A 44 -1.09 -39.62 16.63
CA VAL A 44 -2.24 -39.04 17.33
C VAL A 44 -3.05 -38.03 16.47
N SER A 45 -2.40 -37.31 15.56
CA SER A 45 -3.05 -36.34 14.66
C SER A 45 -4.19 -36.93 13.82
N ASP A 46 -4.02 -38.14 13.29
CA ASP A 46 -4.76 -38.57 12.10
C ASP A 46 -6.18 -39.02 12.44
N THR A 47 -6.37 -39.58 13.64
CA THR A 47 -7.69 -39.97 14.16
C THR A 47 -8.63 -38.79 14.34
N TYR A 48 -8.09 -37.65 14.78
CA TYR A 48 -8.87 -36.43 14.93
C TYR A 48 -9.23 -35.79 13.59
N VAL A 49 -8.45 -36.02 12.54
CA VAL A 49 -8.80 -35.56 11.19
C VAL A 49 -10.06 -36.29 10.69
N ALA A 50 -10.16 -37.60 10.92
CA ALA A 50 -11.36 -38.39 10.61
C ALA A 50 -12.58 -37.94 11.42
N GLN A 51 -12.43 -37.79 12.75
CA GLN A 51 -13.49 -37.32 13.63
C GLN A 51 -13.94 -35.88 13.30
N ALA A 52 -13.00 -35.01 12.92
CA ALA A 52 -13.29 -33.64 12.51
C ALA A 52 -14.07 -33.56 11.21
N PHE A 53 -13.72 -34.38 10.21
CA PHE A 53 -14.52 -34.53 8.99
C PHE A 53 -15.95 -34.96 9.31
N TYR A 54 -16.11 -35.96 10.18
CA TYR A 54 -17.42 -36.46 10.63
C TYR A 54 -18.25 -35.37 11.34
N TYR A 55 -17.67 -34.62 12.27
CA TYR A 55 -18.38 -33.52 12.95
C TYR A 55 -18.70 -32.36 12.01
N GLY A 56 -17.82 -32.02 11.07
CA GLY A 56 -18.13 -31.07 10.00
C GLY A 56 -19.35 -31.53 9.20
N LEU A 57 -19.42 -32.81 8.84
CA LEU A 57 -20.57 -33.39 8.14
C LEU A 57 -21.88 -33.33 8.96
N GLU A 58 -21.84 -33.56 10.27
CA GLU A 58 -23.03 -33.43 11.11
C GLU A 58 -23.45 -31.96 11.28
N ASP A 59 -22.50 -31.04 11.47
CA ASP A 59 -22.78 -29.64 11.78
C ASP A 59 -23.20 -28.81 10.55
N GLY A 60 -22.82 -29.24 9.34
CA GLY A 60 -23.45 -28.76 8.10
C GLY A 60 -24.93 -29.17 7.96
N GLY A 61 -25.36 -30.23 8.66
CA GLY A 61 -26.75 -30.70 8.73
C GLY A 61 -27.28 -31.37 7.46
N GLY A 62 -26.39 -31.80 6.57
CA GLY A 62 -26.60 -32.70 5.44
C GLY A 62 -26.34 -34.18 5.75
N MET A 63 -25.92 -34.52 6.98
CA MET A 63 -25.75 -35.90 7.46
C MET A 63 -26.53 -36.10 8.78
N THR A 64 -27.06 -37.31 9.00
CA THR A 64 -27.72 -37.69 10.26
C THR A 64 -26.75 -38.44 11.19
N LYS A 65 -27.11 -38.56 12.48
CA LYS A 65 -26.26 -39.15 13.54
C LYS A 65 -25.90 -40.63 13.38
N ASN A 66 -26.38 -41.30 12.35
CA ASN A 66 -26.06 -42.69 12.00
C ASN A 66 -25.06 -42.79 10.82
N GLY A 67 -24.53 -41.66 10.32
CA GLY A 67 -23.65 -41.63 9.16
C GLY A 67 -24.35 -41.68 7.78
N THR A 68 -25.68 -41.59 7.69
CA THR A 68 -26.38 -41.43 6.39
C THR A 68 -26.51 -39.96 6.00
N PHE A 69 -26.33 -39.65 4.71
CA PHE A 69 -26.67 -38.32 4.19
C PHE A 69 -28.19 -38.10 4.19
N VAL A 70 -28.63 -36.88 4.52
CA VAL A 70 -30.04 -36.49 4.62
C VAL A 70 -30.76 -36.75 3.29
N ASP A 71 -31.99 -37.26 3.38
CA ASP A 71 -32.85 -37.66 2.26
C ASP A 71 -32.22 -38.72 1.33
N SER A 72 -31.36 -39.59 1.86
CA SER A 72 -30.74 -40.68 1.11
C SER A 72 -30.33 -41.87 1.98
N ASP A 73 -30.11 -43.02 1.32
CA ASP A 73 -29.51 -44.22 1.92
C ASP A 73 -27.97 -44.21 1.83
N ILE A 74 -27.37 -43.15 1.28
CA ILE A 74 -25.91 -43.04 1.09
C ILE A 74 -25.24 -42.92 2.46
N LYS A 75 -24.33 -43.84 2.76
CA LYS A 75 -23.54 -43.85 4.00
C LYS A 75 -22.14 -43.30 3.79
N ILE A 76 -21.60 -42.68 4.83
CA ILE A 76 -20.15 -42.56 4.97
C ILE A 76 -19.59 -43.81 5.64
N ASP A 77 -18.60 -44.43 4.99
CA ASP A 77 -17.77 -45.48 5.55
C ASP A 77 -16.39 -44.91 5.87
N PHE A 78 -15.76 -45.41 6.92
CA PHE A 78 -14.38 -45.06 7.26
C PHE A 78 -13.50 -46.30 7.08
N PHE A 79 -12.33 -46.12 6.48
CA PHE A 79 -11.38 -47.18 6.22
C PHE A 79 -9.95 -46.81 6.63
N ASP A 80 -9.34 -47.66 7.45
CA ASP A 80 -7.98 -47.53 7.98
C ASP A 80 -7.04 -48.56 7.31
N PRO A 81 -6.22 -48.14 6.33
CA PRO A 81 -5.29 -49.04 5.62
C PRO A 81 -4.13 -49.56 6.46
N THR A 82 -3.95 -49.08 7.70
CA THR A 82 -2.93 -49.57 8.63
C THR A 82 -3.43 -50.68 9.55
N VAL A 83 -4.74 -50.76 9.80
CA VAL A 83 -5.35 -51.76 10.68
C VAL A 83 -6.16 -52.82 9.91
N GLN A 84 -6.79 -52.44 8.79
CA GLN A 84 -7.73 -53.28 8.05
C GLN A 84 -7.10 -53.97 6.82
N GLY A 85 -5.77 -54.12 6.77
CA GLY A 85 -5.02 -54.61 5.60
C GLY A 85 -5.26 -56.07 5.16
N SER A 86 -6.21 -56.79 5.74
CA SER A 86 -6.46 -58.22 5.47
C SER A 86 -7.37 -58.47 4.27
N PHE A 87 -6.90 -58.14 3.06
CA PHE A 87 -7.68 -58.29 1.83
C PHE A 87 -7.67 -59.71 1.26
N SER A 88 -8.65 -59.99 0.39
CA SER A 88 -8.75 -61.18 -0.48
C SER A 88 -7.46 -61.48 -1.26
N ARG A 89 -6.70 -60.43 -1.63
CA ARG A 89 -5.44 -60.52 -2.39
C ARG A 89 -4.19 -60.67 -1.53
N GLY A 90 -4.34 -60.74 -0.21
CA GLY A 90 -3.26 -60.87 0.76
C GLY A 90 -3.19 -59.69 1.73
N ASP A 91 -2.26 -59.80 2.67
CA ASP A 91 -1.98 -58.76 3.66
C ASP A 91 -1.32 -57.53 3.00
N GLN A 92 -2.05 -56.41 2.98
CA GLN A 92 -1.61 -55.09 2.52
C GLN A 92 -1.38 -54.11 3.68
N THR A 93 -1.17 -54.61 4.90
CA THR A 93 -0.84 -53.77 6.06
C THR A 93 0.36 -52.86 5.74
N ASN A 94 0.20 -51.56 5.96
CA ASN A 94 1.14 -50.48 5.57
C ASN A 94 1.28 -50.19 4.06
N ASN A 95 0.43 -50.74 3.18
CA ASN A 95 0.44 -50.46 1.74
C ASN A 95 -0.81 -49.69 1.28
N TYR A 96 -0.90 -48.42 1.66
CA TYR A 96 -2.06 -47.53 1.45
C TYR A 96 -2.67 -47.60 0.04
N MET A 97 -1.83 -47.58 -1.01
CA MET A 97 -2.30 -47.60 -2.40
C MET A 97 -2.92 -48.96 -2.79
N SER A 98 -2.36 -50.09 -2.31
CA SER A 98 -2.98 -51.39 -2.59
C SER A 98 -4.28 -51.55 -1.81
N SER A 99 -4.32 -51.12 -0.54
CA SER A 99 -5.54 -51.13 0.26
C SER A 99 -6.66 -50.31 -0.40
N MET A 100 -6.34 -49.10 -0.89
CA MET A 100 -7.30 -48.27 -1.63
C MET A 100 -7.75 -48.94 -2.94
N LEU A 101 -6.84 -49.53 -3.71
CA LEU A 101 -7.18 -50.23 -4.94
C LEU A 101 -8.03 -51.48 -4.69
N ASP A 102 -7.78 -52.24 -3.63
CA ASP A 102 -8.53 -53.46 -3.33
C ASP A 102 -9.96 -53.14 -2.86
N ILE A 103 -10.18 -52.05 -2.12
CA ILE A 103 -11.53 -51.53 -1.82
C ILE A 103 -12.24 -51.03 -3.08
N MET A 104 -11.54 -50.30 -3.94
CA MET A 104 -12.09 -49.78 -5.19
C MET A 104 -12.39 -50.87 -6.24
N LEU A 105 -11.93 -52.11 -6.04
CA LEU A 105 -11.99 -53.17 -7.06
C LEU A 105 -12.60 -54.51 -6.61
N ASP A 106 -12.58 -54.85 -5.31
CA ASP A 106 -12.70 -56.25 -4.88
C ASP A 106 -13.77 -56.50 -3.80
N GLU A 107 -13.93 -55.65 -2.78
CA GLU A 107 -14.69 -56.04 -1.58
C GLU A 107 -16.22 -56.11 -1.77
N HIS A 108 -16.83 -55.18 -2.51
CA HIS A 108 -18.29 -55.10 -2.68
C HIS A 108 -18.64 -54.77 -4.14
N PRO A 109 -18.80 -55.75 -5.05
CA PRO A 109 -19.10 -55.49 -6.47
C PRO A 109 -20.47 -54.84 -6.72
N ASP A 110 -21.37 -54.90 -5.73
CA ASP A 110 -22.71 -54.31 -5.75
C ASP A 110 -22.79 -52.95 -5.02
N ASP A 111 -21.68 -52.39 -4.52
CA ASP A 111 -21.67 -51.06 -3.89
C ASP A 111 -20.86 -50.06 -4.73
N GLN A 112 -21.47 -48.93 -5.05
CA GLN A 112 -20.82 -47.89 -5.83
C GLN A 112 -20.14 -46.88 -4.88
N ILE A 113 -18.80 -46.87 -4.89
CA ILE A 113 -18.02 -45.80 -4.24
C ILE A 113 -18.23 -44.51 -5.02
N LEU A 114 -18.90 -43.53 -4.40
CA LEU A 114 -19.24 -42.25 -5.02
C LEU A 114 -18.12 -41.22 -4.88
N ALA A 115 -17.43 -41.22 -3.74
CA ALA A 115 -16.33 -40.32 -3.45
C ALA A 115 -15.32 -40.97 -2.50
N VAL A 116 -14.06 -40.56 -2.64
CA VAL A 116 -12.94 -40.89 -1.75
C VAL A 116 -12.45 -39.59 -1.12
N VAL A 117 -12.35 -39.57 0.21
CA VAL A 117 -11.81 -38.44 0.98
C VAL A 117 -10.67 -38.98 1.82
N GLY A 118 -9.48 -38.38 1.80
CA GLY A 118 -8.37 -38.90 2.61
C GLY A 118 -7.29 -37.89 2.94
N PHE A 119 -6.59 -38.16 4.04
CA PHE A 119 -5.64 -37.25 4.67
C PHE A 119 -4.43 -38.05 5.21
N GLU A 120 -3.26 -37.87 4.62
CA GLU A 120 -1.98 -38.32 5.20
C GLU A 120 -0.81 -37.53 4.57
N ASN A 121 0.27 -37.28 5.30
CA ASN A 121 1.46 -36.61 4.74
C ASN A 121 2.26 -37.53 3.79
N ASP A 122 2.19 -38.85 4.02
CA ASP A 122 2.84 -39.87 3.16
C ASP A 122 1.97 -40.31 1.98
N CYS A 123 0.76 -39.77 1.86
CA CYS A 123 -0.15 -39.98 0.74
C CYS A 123 0.38 -39.43 -0.60
N LYS A 124 1.69 -39.20 -0.80
CA LYS A 124 2.32 -38.66 -2.03
C LYS A 124 1.88 -39.30 -3.35
N GLN A 125 1.24 -40.46 -3.34
CA GLN A 125 0.65 -41.10 -4.53
C GLN A 125 -0.85 -40.76 -4.74
N VAL A 126 -1.69 -40.81 -3.70
CA VAL A 126 -3.09 -40.34 -3.76
C VAL A 126 -3.13 -38.82 -3.87
N ALA A 127 -2.32 -38.17 -3.04
CA ALA A 127 -1.96 -36.78 -3.18
C ALA A 127 -1.18 -36.48 -4.46
N ALA A 128 -0.52 -37.40 -5.19
CA ALA A 128 -0.04 -37.05 -6.55
C ALA A 128 -1.21 -36.83 -7.52
N LEU A 129 -2.29 -37.61 -7.37
CA LEU A 129 -3.53 -37.43 -8.11
C LEU A 129 -4.21 -36.09 -7.77
N ALA A 130 -4.10 -35.64 -6.51
CA ALA A 130 -4.57 -34.32 -6.05
C ALA A 130 -3.53 -33.16 -6.20
N GLN A 131 -2.24 -33.45 -6.36
CA GLN A 131 -1.14 -32.49 -6.58
C GLN A 131 -0.92 -32.24 -8.07
N ALA A 132 -1.51 -33.05 -8.94
CA ALA A 132 -1.88 -32.61 -10.28
C ALA A 132 -2.75 -31.32 -10.25
N TYR A 133 -3.43 -31.04 -9.12
CA TYR A 133 -4.13 -29.78 -8.84
C TYR A 133 -3.34 -28.77 -7.99
N ASN A 134 -2.05 -29.02 -7.70
CA ASN A 134 -1.01 -28.05 -7.34
C ASN A 134 -1.44 -26.97 -6.30
N ALA A 135 -2.21 -27.37 -5.28
CA ALA A 135 -3.07 -26.45 -4.54
C ALA A 135 -2.43 -25.81 -3.29
N ALA A 136 -2.11 -26.64 -2.30
CA ALA A 136 -2.00 -26.21 -0.91
C ALA A 136 -0.88 -25.19 -0.62
N SER A 137 0.24 -25.24 -1.36
CA SER A 137 1.39 -24.38 -1.10
C SER A 137 1.29 -22.97 -1.68
N PHE A 138 0.49 -22.75 -2.73
CA PHE A 138 0.33 -21.42 -3.36
C PHE A 138 -0.29 -20.39 -2.41
N GLY A 139 -1.12 -20.84 -1.45
CA GLY A 139 -1.90 -19.95 -0.60
C GLY A 139 -1.04 -19.00 0.23
N LYS A 140 0.02 -19.51 0.89
CA LYS A 140 0.90 -18.71 1.76
C LYS A 140 1.67 -17.62 1.00
N TYR A 141 2.10 -17.92 -0.23
CA TYR A 141 2.83 -16.97 -1.05
C TYR A 141 1.93 -15.87 -1.62
N ARG A 142 0.69 -16.20 -1.99
CA ARG A 142 -0.33 -15.20 -2.38
C ARG A 142 -0.71 -14.31 -1.19
N ALA A 143 -0.91 -14.90 -0.01
CA ALA A 143 -1.15 -14.16 1.23
C ALA A 143 0.01 -13.19 1.54
N PHE A 144 1.25 -13.65 1.42
CA PHE A 144 2.41 -12.78 1.55
C PHE A 144 2.48 -11.67 0.48
N ALA A 145 2.20 -11.96 -0.78
CA ALA A 145 2.21 -10.93 -1.83
C ALA A 145 1.17 -9.84 -1.56
N LYS A 146 -0.03 -10.20 -1.05
CA LYS A 146 -1.03 -9.24 -0.56
C LYS A 146 -0.52 -8.45 0.65
N LEU A 147 0.14 -9.11 1.62
CA LEU A 147 0.77 -8.46 2.77
C LEU A 147 1.78 -7.39 2.32
N ALA A 148 2.77 -7.77 1.53
CA ALA A 148 3.80 -6.88 1.01
C ALA A 148 3.19 -5.68 0.25
N LYS A 149 2.18 -5.93 -0.59
CA LYS A 149 1.44 -4.87 -1.28
C LYS A 149 0.71 -3.93 -0.32
N SER A 150 0.07 -4.44 0.72
CA SER A 150 -0.67 -3.63 1.70
C SER A 150 0.22 -2.67 2.50
N ILE A 151 1.48 -3.05 2.73
CA ILE A 151 2.51 -2.23 3.39
C ILE A 151 3.12 -1.20 2.42
N GLY A 152 2.97 -1.41 1.10
CA GLY A 152 3.67 -0.62 0.07
C GLY A 152 5.11 -1.09 -0.19
N TRP A 153 5.41 -2.36 0.05
CA TRP A 153 6.67 -2.96 -0.38
C TRP A 153 6.60 -3.31 -1.88
N THR A 154 7.28 -2.51 -2.70
CA THR A 154 7.37 -2.68 -4.16
C THR A 154 8.64 -3.38 -4.60
N ASN A 155 9.57 -3.62 -3.67
CA ASN A 155 10.98 -3.92 -3.92
C ASN A 155 11.49 -4.89 -2.84
N LEU A 156 11.77 -6.13 -3.24
CA LEU A 156 12.15 -7.24 -2.36
C LEU A 156 13.40 -7.96 -2.89
N ALA A 157 14.13 -8.65 -2.02
CA ALA A 157 15.02 -9.74 -2.42
C ALA A 157 14.45 -11.09 -1.99
N VAL A 158 14.47 -12.06 -2.90
CA VAL A 158 14.02 -13.44 -2.62
C VAL A 158 15.22 -14.38 -2.65
N ILE A 159 15.41 -15.14 -1.57
CA ILE A 159 16.54 -16.06 -1.39
C ILE A 159 15.98 -17.43 -1.02
N ASN A 160 16.17 -18.44 -1.87
CA ASN A 160 15.84 -19.83 -1.58
C ASN A 160 17.04 -20.53 -0.94
N PHE A 161 16.86 -21.07 0.27
CA PHE A 161 17.81 -21.97 0.92
C PHE A 161 17.51 -23.45 0.63
N GLU A 162 16.40 -23.75 -0.05
CA GLU A 162 16.20 -25.09 -0.59
C GLU A 162 17.18 -25.34 -1.74
N GLU A 163 17.71 -26.55 -1.78
CA GLU A 163 18.65 -27.01 -2.80
C GLU A 163 17.86 -27.35 -4.07
N ASP A 164 18.35 -26.94 -5.25
CA ASP A 164 17.71 -27.12 -6.58
C ASP A 164 17.58 -28.60 -6.98
N GLY A 165 16.72 -29.34 -6.26
CA GLY A 165 16.36 -30.72 -6.52
C GLY A 165 15.12 -30.83 -7.40
N PRO A 166 14.78 -32.04 -7.88
CA PRO A 166 13.55 -32.28 -8.65
C PRO A 166 12.25 -31.99 -7.88
N THR A 167 12.34 -31.68 -6.58
CA THR A 167 11.23 -31.26 -5.70
C THR A 167 11.15 -29.74 -5.47
N ASP A 168 12.19 -28.95 -5.80
CA ASP A 168 12.29 -27.49 -5.55
C ASP A 168 11.60 -26.62 -6.62
N TYR A 169 10.91 -27.23 -7.57
CA TYR A 169 10.13 -26.51 -8.59
C TYR A 169 8.85 -25.84 -8.04
N THR A 170 8.50 -26.05 -6.78
CA THR A 170 7.24 -25.54 -6.22
C THR A 170 7.42 -24.24 -5.45
N PHE A 171 8.25 -24.19 -4.41
CA PHE A 171 8.15 -23.12 -3.41
C PHE A 171 8.70 -21.76 -3.84
N HIS A 172 9.90 -21.71 -4.41
CA HIS A 172 10.48 -20.46 -4.89
C HIS A 172 9.64 -19.88 -6.04
N ASP A 173 9.33 -20.70 -7.04
CA ASP A 173 8.70 -20.26 -8.28
C ASP A 173 7.26 -19.78 -8.01
N GLN A 174 6.51 -20.43 -7.10
CA GLN A 174 5.21 -19.96 -6.62
C GLN A 174 5.26 -18.60 -5.91
N LEU A 175 6.35 -18.31 -5.18
CA LEU A 175 6.57 -17.01 -4.56
C LEU A 175 6.85 -15.93 -5.60
N LEU A 176 7.68 -16.21 -6.62
CA LEU A 176 7.93 -15.29 -7.72
C LEU A 176 6.63 -14.97 -8.48
N ASP A 177 5.84 -15.99 -8.82
CA ASP A 177 4.54 -15.83 -9.49
C ASP A 177 3.57 -14.98 -8.66
N ALA A 178 3.46 -15.26 -7.35
CA ALA A 178 2.58 -14.52 -6.46
C ALA A 178 2.99 -13.04 -6.33
N LEU A 179 4.29 -12.75 -6.23
CA LEU A 179 4.82 -11.38 -6.17
C LEU A 179 4.62 -10.64 -7.51
N SER A 180 4.86 -11.32 -8.63
CA SER A 180 4.60 -10.76 -9.96
C SER A 180 3.13 -10.45 -10.19
N ALA A 181 2.21 -11.29 -9.70
CA ALA A 181 0.76 -11.05 -9.81
C ALA A 181 0.29 -9.79 -9.06
N GLU A 182 1.02 -9.36 -8.03
CA GLU A 182 0.74 -8.13 -7.27
C GLU A 182 1.57 -6.91 -7.72
N SER A 183 2.30 -7.04 -8.84
CA SER A 183 3.21 -6.02 -9.40
C SER A 183 4.38 -5.63 -8.47
N ILE A 184 4.84 -6.57 -7.65
CA ILE A 184 6.01 -6.37 -6.79
C ILE A 184 7.28 -6.71 -7.58
N THR A 185 8.23 -5.76 -7.62
CA THR A 185 9.51 -5.94 -8.30
C THR A 185 10.56 -6.57 -7.39
N LEU A 186 11.47 -7.34 -7.97
CA LEU A 186 12.52 -8.04 -7.24
C LEU A 186 13.86 -7.40 -7.59
N ASP A 187 14.55 -6.86 -6.59
CA ASP A 187 15.88 -6.26 -6.75
C ASP A 187 16.97 -7.34 -6.79
N TYR A 188 16.68 -8.51 -6.24
CA TYR A 188 17.57 -9.66 -6.22
C TYR A 188 16.77 -10.97 -6.10
N VAL A 189 17.21 -11.99 -6.82
CA VAL A 189 16.65 -13.35 -6.73
C VAL A 189 17.81 -14.34 -6.71
N LYS A 190 17.85 -15.19 -5.69
CA LYS A 190 18.79 -16.30 -5.58
C LYS A 190 18.00 -17.58 -5.36
N LYS A 191 18.14 -18.54 -6.27
CA LYS A 191 17.71 -19.93 -6.11
C LYS A 191 18.94 -20.80 -5.85
N GLY A 192 18.80 -21.77 -4.94
CA GLY A 192 19.85 -22.70 -4.54
C GLY A 192 21.17 -22.07 -4.11
N GLY A 193 22.24 -22.87 -4.16
CA GLY A 193 23.59 -22.48 -3.70
C GLY A 193 23.80 -22.58 -2.18
N PHE A 194 22.80 -23.05 -1.45
CA PHE A 194 22.89 -23.45 -0.05
C PHE A 194 22.70 -24.97 0.03
N SER A 195 23.52 -25.64 0.82
CA SER A 195 23.43 -27.09 0.98
C SER A 195 22.22 -27.45 1.87
N ALA A 196 21.39 -28.40 1.46
CA ALA A 196 20.31 -28.91 2.31
C ALA A 196 20.83 -29.65 3.56
N ASN A 197 22.05 -30.21 3.51
CA ASN A 197 22.69 -30.80 4.68
C ASN A 197 23.17 -29.69 5.65
N LEU A 198 22.60 -29.68 6.86
CA LEU A 198 22.87 -28.71 7.93
C LEU A 198 24.36 -28.52 8.26
N ASN A 199 25.13 -29.61 8.27
CA ASN A 199 26.57 -29.57 8.59
C ASN A 199 27.36 -28.85 7.49
N ASN A 200 27.01 -29.10 6.22
CA ASN A 200 27.64 -28.41 5.09
C ASN A 200 27.14 -26.96 4.99
N ALA A 201 25.86 -26.70 5.27
CA ALA A 201 25.27 -25.36 5.31
C ALA A 201 26.00 -24.44 6.31
N MET A 202 26.42 -24.98 7.46
CA MET A 202 27.18 -24.23 8.46
C MET A 202 28.54 -23.72 7.96
N PHE A 203 29.22 -24.47 7.09
CA PHE A 203 30.55 -24.10 6.58
C PHE A 203 30.49 -23.39 5.22
N THR A 204 29.91 -24.01 4.19
CA THR A 204 29.87 -23.42 2.83
C THR A 204 28.66 -22.51 2.63
N GLY A 205 27.57 -22.74 3.37
CA GLY A 205 26.39 -21.88 3.31
C GLY A 205 26.64 -20.51 3.94
N LEU A 206 27.48 -20.41 4.99
CA LEU A 206 27.79 -19.13 5.62
C LEU A 206 28.54 -18.18 4.69
N GLU A 207 29.53 -18.66 3.93
CA GLU A 207 30.22 -17.85 2.90
C GLU A 207 29.22 -17.36 1.84
N SER A 208 28.37 -18.27 1.31
CA SER A 208 27.30 -17.90 0.37
C SER A 208 26.30 -16.87 0.95
N VAL A 209 25.98 -16.94 2.24
CA VAL A 209 25.12 -15.95 2.92
C VAL A 209 25.81 -14.60 3.01
N ILE A 210 27.10 -14.57 3.39
CA ILE A 210 27.88 -13.32 3.47
C ILE A 210 27.94 -12.65 2.10
N ASP A 211 28.28 -13.40 1.05
CA ASP A 211 28.34 -12.87 -0.31
C ASP A 211 26.99 -12.30 -0.76
N VAL A 212 25.89 -13.04 -0.53
CA VAL A 212 24.53 -12.55 -0.84
C VAL A 212 24.24 -11.25 -0.11
N VAL A 213 24.41 -11.18 1.21
CA VAL A 213 24.10 -9.97 2.00
C VAL A 213 24.97 -8.79 1.56
N MET A 214 26.28 -9.01 1.33
CA MET A 214 27.21 -7.99 0.85
C MET A 214 26.83 -7.45 -0.54
N ASP A 215 26.35 -8.32 -1.42
CA ASP A 215 25.85 -7.91 -2.74
C ASP A 215 24.50 -7.18 -2.68
N THR A 216 23.65 -7.43 -1.68
CA THR A 216 22.25 -6.96 -1.68
C THR A 216 21.92 -5.84 -0.71
N TYR A 217 22.68 -5.59 0.35
CA TYR A 217 22.30 -4.60 1.38
C TYR A 217 22.20 -3.16 0.84
N LEU A 218 22.92 -2.84 -0.24
CA LEU A 218 22.80 -1.57 -0.97
C LEU A 218 21.83 -1.63 -2.18
N LYS A 219 20.97 -2.65 -2.25
CA LYS A 219 20.00 -2.87 -3.34
C LYS A 219 18.59 -3.16 -2.85
N THR A 220 18.44 -3.72 -1.65
CA THR A 220 17.14 -4.02 -1.03
C THR A 220 17.15 -3.70 0.46
N ARG A 221 15.95 -3.57 1.04
CA ARG A 221 15.72 -3.53 2.49
C ARG A 221 14.90 -4.69 3.02
N ILE A 222 14.16 -5.38 2.15
CA ILE A 222 13.19 -6.40 2.54
C ILE A 222 13.64 -7.73 1.96
N TYR A 223 14.03 -8.63 2.84
CA TYR A 223 14.48 -9.97 2.52
C TYR A 223 13.36 -10.97 2.73
N VAL A 224 13.12 -11.82 1.74
CA VAL A 224 12.21 -12.97 1.83
C VAL A 224 13.04 -14.22 1.64
N VAL A 225 13.18 -14.99 2.72
CA VAL A 225 14.05 -16.16 2.79
C VAL A 225 13.18 -17.41 2.86
N VAL A 226 13.19 -18.21 1.80
CA VAL A 226 12.51 -19.52 1.76
C VAL A 226 13.45 -20.56 2.34
N LEU A 227 12.97 -21.38 3.28
CA LEU A 227 13.78 -22.26 4.11
C LEU A 227 13.18 -23.69 4.15
N ALA A 228 13.94 -24.71 3.76
CA ALA A 228 13.59 -26.10 4.10
C ALA A 228 13.63 -26.34 5.63
N TYR A 229 14.57 -25.68 6.32
CA TYR A 229 14.80 -25.80 7.76
C TYR A 229 14.87 -24.40 8.40
N PRO A 230 13.99 -24.05 9.37
CA PRO A 230 13.98 -22.74 10.04
C PRO A 230 15.32 -22.33 10.63
N ILE A 231 16.08 -23.27 11.20
CA ILE A 231 17.41 -23.01 11.77
C ILE A 231 18.40 -22.45 10.75
N SER A 232 18.28 -22.76 9.45
CA SER A 232 19.13 -22.18 8.40
C SER A 232 18.95 -20.66 8.25
N GLY A 233 17.78 -20.13 8.62
CA GLY A 233 17.54 -18.69 8.68
C GLY A 233 18.38 -17.97 9.73
N THR A 234 18.86 -18.67 10.77
CA THR A 234 19.72 -18.07 11.82
C THR A 234 21.06 -17.62 11.26
N PHE A 235 21.62 -18.33 10.27
CA PHE A 235 22.86 -17.90 9.59
C PHE A 235 22.68 -16.55 8.89
N PHE A 236 21.54 -16.37 8.20
CA PHE A 236 21.19 -15.11 7.53
C PHE A 236 21.05 -13.95 8.53
N MET A 237 20.37 -14.18 9.66
CA MET A 237 20.22 -13.17 10.71
C MET A 237 21.52 -12.84 11.42
N ASN A 238 22.39 -13.83 11.66
CA ASN A 238 23.70 -13.62 12.28
C ASN A 238 24.59 -12.73 11.41
N VAL A 239 24.58 -12.91 10.08
CA VAL A 239 25.32 -12.04 9.16
C VAL A 239 24.76 -10.62 9.18
N LEU A 240 23.44 -10.44 9.03
CA LEU A 240 22.81 -9.11 9.12
C LEU A 240 23.05 -8.41 10.47
N SER A 241 23.05 -9.18 11.57
CA SER A 241 23.36 -8.70 12.92
C SER A 241 24.82 -8.26 13.04
N SER A 242 25.77 -9.08 12.56
CA SER A 242 27.21 -8.75 12.60
C SER A 242 27.58 -7.51 11.79
N MET A 243 26.78 -7.17 10.77
CA MET A 243 26.90 -5.94 9.98
C MET A 243 26.12 -4.75 10.57
N GLY A 244 25.48 -4.92 11.73
CA GLY A 244 24.65 -3.90 12.40
C GLY A 244 23.36 -3.54 11.67
N LEU A 245 22.96 -4.29 10.64
CA LEU A 245 21.85 -3.92 9.75
C LEU A 245 20.49 -4.04 10.47
N LEU A 246 20.32 -5.07 11.30
CA LEU A 246 19.09 -5.30 12.08
C LEU A 246 18.83 -4.19 13.12
N GLU A 247 19.89 -3.60 13.69
CA GLU A 247 19.80 -2.54 14.71
C GLU A 247 19.29 -1.21 14.16
N THR A 248 19.35 -1.02 12.83
CA THR A 248 18.98 0.26 12.21
C THR A 248 17.48 0.50 12.08
N GLY A 249 16.66 -0.55 12.22
CA GLY A 249 15.24 -0.51 11.84
C GLY A 249 14.96 -0.30 10.34
N LYS A 250 15.99 -0.25 9.48
CA LYS A 250 15.85 0.02 8.03
C LYS A 250 15.64 -1.23 7.19
N TYR A 251 15.87 -2.41 7.77
CA TYR A 251 15.77 -3.71 7.10
C TYR A 251 14.68 -4.56 7.74
N PHE A 252 14.06 -5.43 6.95
CA PHE A 252 13.07 -6.40 7.39
C PHE A 252 13.38 -7.76 6.76
N VAL A 253 13.23 -8.83 7.53
CA VAL A 253 13.52 -10.20 7.08
C VAL A 253 12.31 -11.08 7.36
N ILE A 254 11.90 -11.84 6.36
CA ILE A 254 10.72 -12.68 6.39
C ILE A 254 11.16 -14.09 6.05
N MET A 255 11.08 -14.97 7.04
CA MET A 255 11.41 -16.39 6.87
C MET A 255 10.15 -17.17 6.52
N MET A 256 10.22 -17.98 5.47
CA MET A 256 9.13 -18.84 5.02
C MET A 256 9.63 -20.28 5.00
N GLY A 257 9.29 -21.05 6.03
CA GLY A 257 9.58 -22.48 6.09
C GLY A 257 8.32 -23.34 6.20
N PRO A 258 8.49 -24.67 6.22
CA PRO A 258 7.47 -25.57 6.74
C PRO A 258 7.38 -25.41 8.27
N VAL A 259 6.15 -25.43 8.80
CA VAL A 259 5.89 -25.43 10.24
C VAL A 259 6.40 -26.73 10.90
N ASN A 260 6.38 -27.82 10.12
CA ASN A 260 6.55 -29.21 10.54
C ASN A 260 7.87 -29.47 11.29
N SER A 261 8.95 -28.79 10.91
CA SER A 261 10.27 -28.93 11.54
C SER A 261 10.39 -28.26 12.91
N ASP A 262 9.40 -27.45 13.30
CA ASP A 262 9.34 -26.73 14.57
C ASP A 262 7.98 -26.97 15.26
N TYR A 263 7.41 -28.16 15.04
CA TYR A 263 6.09 -28.60 15.52
C TYR A 263 5.86 -28.18 16.99
N ASN A 264 6.69 -28.66 17.91
CA ASN A 264 6.59 -28.37 19.35
C ASN A 264 6.49 -26.87 19.67
N SER A 265 7.19 -26.04 18.90
CA SER A 265 7.19 -24.59 19.06
C SER A 265 5.94 -23.95 18.45
N TYR A 266 5.45 -24.46 17.32
CA TYR A 266 4.20 -24.03 16.70
C TYR A 266 2.98 -24.22 17.62
N TYR A 267 2.83 -25.40 18.21
CA TYR A 267 1.64 -25.68 19.05
C TYR A 267 1.65 -24.99 20.39
N THR A 268 2.82 -24.53 20.86
CA THR A 268 2.83 -23.65 22.01
C THR A 268 2.14 -22.32 21.66
N PHE A 269 2.33 -21.79 20.44
CA PHE A 269 1.84 -20.45 20.07
C PHE A 269 0.33 -20.25 20.14
N ASN A 270 -0.42 -21.19 19.56
CA ASN A 270 -1.87 -21.03 19.44
C ASN A 270 -2.61 -21.14 20.78
N THR A 271 -1.97 -21.62 21.87
CA THR A 271 -2.62 -21.67 23.20
C THR A 271 -3.09 -20.31 23.71
N ASN A 272 -2.53 -19.23 23.14
CA ASN A 272 -2.86 -17.84 23.48
C ASN A 272 -3.80 -17.17 22.46
N ARG A 273 -4.37 -17.93 21.51
CA ARG A 273 -5.35 -17.41 20.56
C ARG A 273 -6.73 -17.32 21.23
N ASP A 274 -7.45 -16.23 21.00
CA ASP A 274 -8.89 -16.19 21.26
C ASP A 274 -9.58 -17.12 20.25
N PHE A 275 -9.97 -18.30 20.71
CA PHE A 275 -10.65 -19.31 19.90
C PHE A 275 -12.04 -18.85 19.48
N SER A 276 -12.43 -19.21 18.25
CA SER A 276 -13.79 -19.00 17.76
C SER A 276 -14.82 -19.77 18.61
N ASP A 277 -16.06 -19.28 18.64
CA ASP A 277 -17.17 -20.02 19.23
C ASP A 277 -17.35 -21.40 18.57
N GLU A 278 -17.07 -21.51 17.26
CA GLU A 278 -17.02 -22.76 16.50
C GLU A 278 -16.01 -23.74 17.08
N TRP A 279 -14.77 -23.29 17.33
CA TRP A 279 -13.72 -24.11 17.93
C TRP A 279 -14.11 -24.61 19.32
N VAL A 280 -14.58 -23.70 20.18
CA VAL A 280 -14.95 -24.04 21.56
C VAL A 280 -16.10 -25.05 21.57
N LYS A 281 -17.08 -24.95 20.65
CA LYS A 281 -18.16 -25.94 20.48
C LYS A 281 -17.61 -27.29 20.03
N PHE A 282 -16.72 -27.31 19.03
CA PHE A 282 -16.06 -28.52 18.55
C PHE A 282 -15.26 -29.21 19.65
N GLN A 283 -14.35 -28.51 20.32
CA GLN A 283 -13.55 -29.05 21.42
C GLN A 283 -14.45 -29.57 22.56
N THR A 284 -15.48 -28.81 22.94
CA THR A 284 -16.47 -29.25 23.95
C THR A 284 -17.19 -30.53 23.52
N ARG A 285 -17.55 -30.66 22.24
CA ARG A 285 -18.17 -31.88 21.70
C ARG A 285 -17.20 -33.06 21.76
N VAL A 286 -15.98 -32.88 21.27
CA VAL A 286 -14.98 -33.95 21.22
C VAL A 286 -14.67 -34.45 22.64
N ASN A 287 -14.46 -33.55 23.62
CA ASN A 287 -14.27 -33.93 25.03
C ASN A 287 -15.49 -34.68 25.61
N ASN A 288 -16.71 -34.23 25.30
CA ASN A 288 -17.94 -34.90 25.73
C ASN A 288 -18.15 -36.28 25.08
N ASP A 289 -17.53 -36.54 23.93
CA ASP A 289 -17.64 -37.81 23.21
C ASP A 289 -16.44 -38.75 23.51
N ALA A 290 -15.25 -38.21 23.82
CA ALA A 290 -14.08 -38.96 24.28
C ALA A 290 -14.30 -39.69 25.62
N THR A 291 -15.11 -39.10 26.51
CA THR A 291 -15.52 -39.74 27.78
C THR A 291 -16.57 -40.85 27.62
N LYS A 292 -17.10 -41.03 26.41
CA LYS A 292 -17.92 -42.17 26.01
C LYS A 292 -17.02 -43.14 25.25
N THR A 293 -17.40 -44.40 25.11
CA THR A 293 -16.85 -45.28 24.07
C THR A 293 -17.38 -44.89 22.68
N PHE A 294 -17.44 -43.59 22.40
CA PHE A 294 -17.86 -43.02 21.14
C PHE A 294 -16.64 -42.89 20.23
N CYS A 295 -16.22 -44.04 19.71
CA CYS A 295 -15.96 -44.05 18.30
C CYS A 295 -17.18 -43.48 17.55
N PRO A 296 -17.00 -42.86 16.37
CA PRO A 296 -18.11 -42.69 15.44
C PRO A 296 -18.92 -43.99 15.33
N PRO A 297 -20.21 -43.98 14.94
CA PRO A 297 -21.12 -45.14 14.92
C PRO A 297 -20.76 -46.27 13.93
N LEU A 298 -19.48 -46.34 13.56
CA LEU A 298 -18.79 -47.13 12.55
C LEU A 298 -17.83 -48.16 13.18
N CYS A 299 -17.73 -48.22 14.52
CA CYS A 299 -16.92 -49.21 15.23
C CYS A 299 -17.72 -49.85 16.37
N GLU A 300 -18.42 -50.94 16.06
CA GLU A 300 -18.87 -51.91 17.06
C GLU A 300 -17.63 -52.68 17.55
N THR A 301 -16.98 -52.17 18.60
CA THR A 301 -15.81 -52.81 19.21
C THR A 301 -16.11 -53.15 20.67
N GLU A 302 -16.49 -54.41 20.92
CA GLU A 302 -16.76 -54.97 22.26
C GLU A 302 -15.48 -55.21 23.10
N SER A 303 -14.38 -54.48 22.84
CA SER A 303 -13.08 -54.68 23.48
C SER A 303 -13.00 -53.97 24.84
N GLU A 304 -13.21 -54.72 25.92
CA GLU A 304 -13.37 -54.22 27.31
C GLU A 304 -12.18 -53.40 27.90
N ASN A 305 -11.08 -53.21 27.17
CA ASN A 305 -9.83 -52.64 27.70
C ASN A 305 -9.40 -51.27 27.11
N ILE A 306 -10.17 -50.66 26.20
CA ILE A 306 -9.75 -49.38 25.55
C ILE A 306 -10.08 -48.15 26.41
N ALA A 307 -11.06 -48.24 27.30
CA ALA A 307 -11.66 -47.12 28.04
C ALA A 307 -10.78 -46.39 29.09
N GLN A 308 -9.45 -46.61 29.11
CA GLN A 308 -8.52 -45.93 30.03
C GLN A 308 -7.48 -45.05 29.34
N ASN A 309 -7.29 -45.18 28.03
CA ASN A 309 -6.51 -44.21 27.25
C ASN A 309 -7.48 -43.14 26.76
N ASP A 310 -7.85 -42.19 27.62
CA ASP A 310 -8.51 -40.95 27.19
C ASP A 310 -7.44 -40.08 26.52
N PRO A 311 -7.42 -39.99 25.18
CA PRO A 311 -6.37 -39.28 24.47
C PRO A 311 -6.69 -37.77 24.46
N TRP A 312 -7.50 -37.26 25.39
CA TRP A 312 -7.70 -35.83 25.69
C TRP A 312 -7.25 -35.45 27.10
N SER A 313 -6.81 -36.41 27.91
CA SER A 313 -6.47 -36.19 29.32
C SER A 313 -5.05 -35.67 29.57
N ASP A 314 -4.16 -35.74 28.58
CA ASP A 314 -2.77 -35.25 28.66
C ASP A 314 -2.60 -33.85 28.04
N ASP A 315 -1.72 -33.03 28.64
CA ASP A 315 -1.35 -31.67 28.18
C ASP A 315 -0.82 -31.62 26.72
N ASP A 316 -0.38 -32.77 26.17
CA ASP A 316 0.10 -32.87 24.80
C ASP A 316 -1.02 -32.85 23.75
N VAL A 317 -2.28 -33.12 24.11
CA VAL A 317 -3.37 -33.28 23.13
C VAL A 317 -3.83 -31.93 22.56
N TYR A 318 -3.77 -30.90 23.39
CA TYR A 318 -3.92 -29.51 22.94
C TYR A 318 -2.92 -29.21 21.79
N ARG A 319 -1.72 -29.80 21.84
CA ARG A 319 -0.68 -29.68 20.80
C ARG A 319 -0.92 -30.55 19.55
N TYR A 320 -2.04 -31.25 19.46
CA TYR A 320 -2.46 -31.94 18.24
C TYR A 320 -3.79 -31.42 17.70
N SER A 321 -4.67 -30.91 18.57
CA SER A 321 -6.03 -30.49 18.17
C SER A 321 -6.04 -29.49 17.01
N GLU A 322 -5.09 -28.55 16.96
CA GLU A 322 -5.02 -27.51 15.92
C GLU A 322 -4.11 -27.88 14.75
N SER A 323 -3.90 -29.17 14.49
CA SER A 323 -3.36 -29.59 13.21
C SER A 323 -4.16 -28.93 12.08
N PRO A 324 -3.52 -28.23 11.11
CA PRO A 324 -4.24 -27.64 9.99
C PRO A 324 -5.11 -28.66 9.25
N ALA A 325 -4.74 -29.95 9.27
CA ALA A 325 -5.52 -31.05 8.72
C ALA A 325 -6.87 -31.26 9.44
N ILE A 326 -6.96 -31.01 10.76
CA ILE A 326 -8.20 -31.13 11.54
C ILE A 326 -9.18 -30.01 11.14
N VAL A 327 -8.68 -28.78 11.03
CA VAL A 327 -9.46 -27.63 10.52
C VAL A 327 -9.89 -27.87 9.07
N ASP A 328 -8.97 -28.28 8.19
CA ASP A 328 -9.26 -28.59 6.79
C ASP A 328 -10.34 -29.68 6.64
N ALA A 329 -10.26 -30.73 7.45
CA ALA A 329 -11.20 -31.83 7.43
C ALA A 329 -12.58 -31.41 7.94
N TYR A 330 -12.66 -30.69 9.06
CA TYR A 330 -13.93 -30.14 9.53
C TYR A 330 -14.57 -29.21 8.48
N ASP A 331 -13.79 -28.28 7.93
CA ASP A 331 -14.26 -27.32 6.92
C ASP A 331 -14.74 -28.03 5.65
N MET A 332 -14.01 -29.05 5.18
CA MET A 332 -14.38 -29.84 4.01
C MET A 332 -15.64 -30.70 4.25
N GLY A 333 -15.73 -31.35 5.41
CA GLY A 333 -16.92 -32.10 5.83
C GLY A 333 -18.16 -31.20 5.90
N ARG A 334 -18.01 -30.02 6.50
CA ARG A 334 -19.06 -29.01 6.57
C ARG A 334 -19.46 -28.50 5.18
N LEU A 335 -18.50 -28.19 4.31
CA LEU A 335 -18.76 -27.72 2.95
C LEU A 335 -19.50 -28.77 2.11
N LEU A 336 -19.11 -30.04 2.22
CA LEU A 336 -19.77 -31.16 1.55
C LEU A 336 -21.21 -31.34 2.05
N SER A 337 -21.40 -31.31 3.37
CA SER A 337 -22.69 -31.48 4.03
C SER A 337 -23.66 -30.33 3.75
N GLU A 338 -23.23 -29.08 3.88
CA GLU A 338 -24.03 -27.91 3.50
C GLU A 338 -24.33 -27.90 1.99
N THR A 339 -23.50 -28.55 1.17
CA THR A 339 -23.77 -28.70 -0.28
C THR A 339 -24.86 -29.74 -0.52
N ILE A 340 -24.72 -30.94 0.05
CA ILE A 340 -25.70 -32.03 -0.07
C ILE A 340 -27.07 -31.63 0.49
N LYS A 341 -27.12 -30.92 1.62
CA LYS A 341 -28.36 -30.39 2.21
C LYS A 341 -29.15 -29.46 1.29
N VAL A 342 -28.48 -28.75 0.39
CA VAL A 342 -29.11 -27.78 -0.54
C VAL A 342 -29.45 -28.41 -1.88
N HIS A 343 -28.64 -29.36 -2.35
CA HIS A 343 -28.73 -29.92 -3.72
C HIS A 343 -29.19 -31.38 -3.78
N GLY A 344 -29.35 -32.05 -2.64
CA GLY A 344 -29.64 -33.48 -2.53
C GLY A 344 -28.39 -34.36 -2.60
N ALA A 345 -28.41 -35.50 -1.91
CA ALA A 345 -27.27 -36.42 -1.88
C ALA A 345 -27.02 -37.11 -3.23
N SER A 346 -27.99 -37.11 -4.15
CA SER A 346 -27.82 -37.56 -5.54
C SER A 346 -26.70 -36.83 -6.29
N LEU A 347 -26.32 -35.62 -5.85
CA LEU A 347 -25.17 -34.88 -6.36
C LEU A 347 -23.84 -35.65 -6.21
N LEU A 348 -23.72 -36.53 -5.19
CA LEU A 348 -22.53 -37.37 -5.00
C LEU A 348 -22.27 -38.32 -6.19
N ARG A 349 -23.29 -38.64 -6.99
CA ARG A 349 -23.15 -39.50 -8.18
C ARG A 349 -22.56 -38.77 -9.40
N ASP A 350 -22.50 -37.44 -9.41
CA ASP A 350 -21.83 -36.65 -10.45
C ASP A 350 -20.71 -35.80 -9.82
N SER A 351 -19.50 -36.35 -9.81
CA SER A 351 -18.33 -35.67 -9.24
C SER A 351 -17.98 -34.35 -9.92
N LYS A 352 -18.35 -34.15 -11.20
CA LYS A 352 -18.11 -32.89 -11.92
C LYS A 352 -19.09 -31.81 -11.47
N GLU A 353 -20.36 -32.16 -11.37
CA GLU A 353 -21.37 -31.23 -10.86
C GLU A 353 -21.14 -30.95 -9.37
N LEU A 354 -20.79 -31.96 -8.56
CA LEU A 354 -20.42 -31.77 -7.15
C LEU A 354 -19.28 -30.76 -6.97
N VAL A 355 -18.14 -30.96 -7.65
CA VAL A 355 -17.00 -30.03 -7.57
C VAL A 355 -17.38 -28.64 -8.09
N LYS A 356 -18.16 -28.56 -9.17
CA LYS A 356 -18.67 -27.29 -9.71
C LYS A 356 -19.64 -26.57 -8.75
N THR A 357 -20.45 -27.31 -8.00
CA THR A 357 -21.39 -26.78 -7.00
C THR A 357 -20.67 -26.34 -5.72
N MET A 358 -19.64 -27.07 -5.29
CA MET A 358 -18.78 -26.66 -4.16
C MET A 358 -17.88 -25.47 -4.52
N SER A 359 -17.48 -25.34 -5.79
CA SER A 359 -16.70 -24.21 -6.31
C SER A 359 -17.42 -22.87 -6.12
N GLY A 360 -16.72 -21.90 -5.54
CA GLY A 360 -17.22 -20.57 -5.21
C GLY A 360 -18.05 -20.50 -3.92
N ARG A 361 -18.42 -21.63 -3.32
CA ARG A 361 -19.07 -21.67 -1.99
C ARG A 361 -18.05 -21.39 -0.88
N GLY A 362 -18.58 -21.02 0.28
CA GLY A 362 -17.82 -20.84 1.50
C GLY A 362 -18.56 -21.38 2.71
N VAL A 363 -17.79 -21.75 3.72
CA VAL A 363 -18.27 -22.15 5.05
C VAL A 363 -17.60 -21.28 6.10
N THR A 364 -18.26 -21.11 7.25
CA THR A 364 -17.56 -20.65 8.45
C THR A 364 -16.61 -21.76 8.88
N SER A 365 -15.32 -21.47 8.81
CA SER A 365 -14.24 -22.37 9.22
C SER A 365 -14.39 -22.74 10.69
N LEU A 366 -13.79 -23.87 11.09
CA LEU A 366 -13.58 -24.20 12.49
C LEU A 366 -12.88 -23.06 13.25
N LEU A 367 -12.01 -22.31 12.58
CA LEU A 367 -11.32 -21.12 13.11
C LEU A 367 -12.14 -19.81 13.02
N GLY A 368 -13.42 -19.86 12.64
CA GLY A 368 -14.34 -18.72 12.65
C GLY A 368 -14.30 -17.79 11.42
N PHE A 369 -13.24 -17.81 10.61
CA PHE A 369 -13.20 -17.06 9.34
C PHE A 369 -14.01 -17.75 8.22
N ILE A 370 -14.38 -17.03 7.16
CA ILE A 370 -15.09 -17.63 6.02
C ILE A 370 -14.07 -18.28 5.08
N SER A 371 -13.90 -19.60 5.19
CA SER A 371 -13.15 -20.40 4.24
C SER A 371 -13.96 -20.55 2.96
N LYS A 372 -13.38 -20.23 1.79
CA LYS A 372 -14.00 -20.46 0.49
C LYS A 372 -13.19 -21.42 -0.36
N PHE A 373 -13.90 -22.13 -1.22
CA PHE A 373 -13.34 -23.04 -2.21
C PHE A 373 -13.38 -22.39 -3.61
N PRO A 374 -12.46 -21.47 -3.94
CA PRO A 374 -12.46 -20.75 -5.22
C PRO A 374 -12.30 -21.66 -6.44
N ASN A 375 -12.56 -21.11 -7.63
CA ASN A 375 -12.57 -21.85 -8.90
C ASN A 375 -11.22 -22.47 -9.33
N ASN A 376 -10.13 -22.18 -8.63
CA ASN A 376 -8.85 -22.86 -8.77
C ASN A 376 -8.68 -24.06 -7.81
N TYR A 377 -9.73 -24.44 -7.07
CA TYR A 377 -9.81 -25.60 -6.18
C TYR A 377 -8.79 -25.60 -5.02
N VAL A 378 -8.30 -24.41 -4.66
CA VAL A 378 -7.38 -24.20 -3.52
C VAL A 378 -8.14 -23.47 -2.42
N SER A 379 -8.41 -24.13 -1.29
CA SER A 379 -9.02 -23.44 -0.15
C SER A 379 -8.18 -22.25 0.28
N GLN A 380 -8.81 -21.10 0.46
CA GLN A 380 -8.14 -19.99 1.12
C GLN A 380 -8.02 -20.29 2.61
N ARG A 381 -6.89 -19.93 3.22
CA ARG A 381 -6.63 -20.12 4.65
C ARG A 381 -6.17 -18.81 5.26
N GLU A 382 -6.37 -18.68 6.55
CA GLU A 382 -5.66 -17.67 7.32
C GLU A 382 -4.15 -17.97 7.35
N TYR A 383 -3.33 -16.92 7.32
CA TYR A 383 -1.90 -17.02 7.57
C TYR A 383 -1.50 -16.03 8.65
N ILE A 384 -0.69 -16.48 9.60
CA ILE A 384 -0.23 -15.67 10.73
C ILE A 384 1.23 -15.29 10.49
N LEU A 385 1.53 -14.00 10.52
CA LEU A 385 2.89 -13.48 10.60
C LEU A 385 3.29 -13.43 12.07
N TRP A 386 4.41 -14.06 12.41
CA TRP A 386 4.99 -14.03 13.76
C TRP A 386 6.19 -13.09 13.78
N ALA A 387 6.38 -12.35 14.89
CA ALA A 387 7.55 -11.49 15.10
C ALA A 387 8.17 -11.73 16.49
N PRO A 388 9.50 -11.82 16.61
CA PRO A 388 10.17 -12.09 17.86
C PRO A 388 10.03 -10.93 18.86
N GLN A 389 9.79 -11.28 20.12
CA GLN A 389 9.52 -10.39 21.25
C GLN A 389 10.72 -10.26 22.20
N GLN A 390 11.59 -11.28 22.28
CA GLN A 390 12.80 -11.27 23.14
C GLN A 390 14.04 -11.87 22.47
N VAL A 391 15.21 -11.34 22.83
CA VAL A 391 16.50 -11.96 22.57
C VAL A 391 16.62 -13.26 23.38
N SER A 392 17.21 -14.30 22.77
CA SER A 392 17.35 -15.66 23.32
C SER A 392 17.83 -15.72 24.77
N SER A 393 17.25 -16.60 25.58
CA SER A 393 17.71 -16.81 26.95
C SER A 393 19.08 -17.49 26.97
N LEU A 394 19.90 -17.15 27.97
CA LEU A 394 21.17 -17.83 28.24
C LEU A 394 21.01 -19.27 28.74
N TYR A 395 19.77 -19.74 29.00
CA TYR A 395 19.48 -20.98 29.72
C TYR A 395 18.79 -22.06 28.87
N GLY A 396 18.71 -21.88 27.55
CA GLY A 396 18.13 -22.85 26.62
C GLY A 396 17.04 -22.26 25.73
N PRO A 397 16.37 -23.10 24.91
CA PRO A 397 15.29 -22.66 24.05
C PRO A 397 14.16 -22.05 24.88
N ILE A 398 13.82 -20.79 24.58
CA ILE A 398 12.63 -20.14 25.14
C ILE A 398 11.40 -20.82 24.49
N PRO A 399 10.36 -21.23 25.27
CA PRO A 399 9.09 -21.69 24.69
C PRO A 399 8.53 -20.62 23.75
N LEU A 400 8.15 -20.98 22.52
CA LEU A 400 8.10 -19.98 21.46
C LEU A 400 7.03 -18.88 21.68
N THR A 401 5.97 -19.14 22.44
CA THR A 401 5.02 -18.12 22.98
C THR A 401 5.65 -17.00 23.80
N SER A 402 6.76 -17.28 24.46
CA SER A 402 7.54 -16.32 25.23
C SER A 402 8.64 -15.67 24.38
N TRP A 403 8.80 -16.13 23.14
CA TRP A 403 9.80 -15.65 22.18
C TRP A 403 9.20 -14.80 21.06
N ALA A 404 7.93 -14.98 20.66
CA ALA A 404 7.30 -14.21 19.58
C ALA A 404 5.80 -13.95 19.76
N ASN A 405 5.34 -12.84 19.18
CA ASN A 405 3.95 -12.39 19.12
C ASN A 405 3.37 -12.58 17.71
N ILE A 406 2.03 -12.66 17.62
CA ILE A 406 1.31 -12.44 16.38
C ILE A 406 1.53 -10.99 15.93
N ALA A 407 2.17 -10.81 14.77
CA ALA A 407 2.42 -9.52 14.14
C ALA A 407 1.24 -9.09 13.26
N ALA A 408 0.73 -10.02 12.46
CA ALA A 408 -0.41 -9.79 11.58
C ALA A 408 -1.17 -11.09 11.31
N GLU A 409 -2.47 -10.97 11.15
CA GLU A 409 -3.36 -12.01 10.65
C GLU A 409 -3.73 -11.67 9.20
N ILE A 410 -3.48 -12.60 8.29
CA ILE A 410 -3.78 -12.46 6.85
C ILE A 410 -5.00 -13.32 6.57
N ILE A 411 -6.17 -12.72 6.73
CA ILE A 411 -7.47 -13.42 6.75
C ILE A 411 -8.05 -13.44 5.34
N PRO A 412 -8.57 -14.57 4.85
CA PRO A 412 -9.23 -14.62 3.55
C PRO A 412 -10.56 -13.86 3.58
N ASP A 413 -10.79 -12.98 2.60
CA ASP A 413 -12.06 -12.26 2.45
C ASP A 413 -13.13 -13.08 1.71
N GLY A 414 -12.75 -14.28 1.26
CA GLY A 414 -13.59 -15.16 0.45
C GLY A 414 -13.87 -14.66 -0.96
N THR A 415 -13.17 -13.65 -1.48
CA THR A 415 -13.23 -13.24 -2.90
C THR A 415 -12.02 -13.72 -3.70
N GLY A 416 -11.16 -14.54 -3.10
CA GLY A 416 -9.82 -14.84 -3.61
C GLY A 416 -8.76 -13.82 -3.17
N ASN A 417 -9.13 -12.83 -2.36
CA ASN A 417 -8.20 -11.87 -1.76
C ASN A 417 -7.97 -12.18 -0.28
N TYR A 418 -7.12 -11.35 0.34
CA TYR A 418 -6.80 -11.39 1.75
C TYR A 418 -6.92 -9.98 2.32
N SER A 419 -7.55 -9.84 3.48
CA SER A 419 -7.35 -8.69 4.37
C SER A 419 -6.12 -8.93 5.24
N VAL A 420 -5.54 -7.85 5.76
CA VAL A 420 -4.46 -7.92 6.74
C VAL A 420 -4.89 -7.14 7.98
N SER A 421 -5.01 -7.84 9.10
CA SER A 421 -5.14 -7.25 10.43
C SER A 421 -3.75 -7.15 11.04
N TRP A 422 -3.32 -5.94 11.42
CA TRP A 422 -2.05 -5.74 12.12
C TRP A 422 -2.29 -5.62 13.62
N ASN A 423 -1.55 -6.41 14.39
CA ASN A 423 -1.42 -6.18 15.81
C ASN A 423 -0.51 -4.97 16.08
N ASN A 424 -0.42 -4.54 17.33
CA ASN A 424 0.31 -3.33 17.72
C ASN A 424 1.80 -3.43 17.32
N LEU A 425 2.20 -2.74 16.25
CA LEU A 425 3.56 -2.76 15.71
C LEU A 425 4.64 -2.40 16.74
N THR A 426 4.30 -1.63 17.78
CA THR A 426 5.24 -1.26 18.85
C THR A 426 5.57 -2.42 19.80
N GLU A 427 4.68 -3.42 19.92
CA GLU A 427 4.90 -4.63 20.73
C GLU A 427 5.73 -5.69 19.98
N LEU A 428 5.94 -5.52 18.68
CA LEU A 428 6.68 -6.43 17.80
C LEU A 428 8.18 -6.08 17.70
N GLY A 429 8.69 -5.20 18.56
CA GLY A 429 10.07 -4.73 18.51
C GLY A 429 10.43 -3.90 17.26
N ILE A 430 9.45 -3.49 16.44
CA ILE A 430 9.70 -2.68 15.24
C ILE A 430 10.16 -1.29 15.68
N PHE A 431 11.43 -0.97 15.43
CA PHE A 431 12.03 0.32 15.74
C PHE A 431 11.18 1.48 15.18
N ASN A 432 10.78 2.40 16.07
CA ASN A 432 9.89 3.54 15.80
C ASN A 432 8.43 3.18 15.42
N GLY A 433 7.99 1.94 15.57
CA GLY A 433 6.60 1.52 15.33
C GLY A 433 6.14 1.62 13.87
N GLN A 434 7.07 1.73 12.92
CA GLN A 434 6.79 1.81 11.49
C GLN A 434 7.59 0.76 10.73
N LEU A 435 6.93 0.00 9.86
CA LEU A 435 7.59 -0.94 8.96
C LEU A 435 8.52 -0.18 7.99
N PRO A 436 9.74 -0.68 7.71
CA PRO A 436 10.66 0.01 6.83
C PRO A 436 10.13 0.09 5.40
N LYS A 437 10.31 1.25 4.77
CA LYS A 437 10.05 1.42 3.32
C LYS A 437 11.02 0.55 2.54
N SER A 438 10.49 -0.14 1.53
CA SER A 438 11.25 -1.05 0.65
C SER A 438 12.44 -0.37 -0.06
N LYS A 439 12.30 0.92 -0.38
CA LYS A 439 13.38 1.80 -0.85
C LYS A 439 13.64 2.94 0.14
N PRO A 440 14.90 3.41 0.28
CA PRO A 440 15.19 4.69 0.92
C PRO A 440 14.55 5.84 0.15
N GLU A 441 14.21 6.93 0.84
CA GLU A 441 13.60 8.12 0.20
C GLU A 441 14.54 8.78 -0.83
N CYS A 442 15.84 8.74 -0.57
CA CYS A 442 16.87 9.20 -1.50
C CYS A 442 17.30 8.13 -2.53
N GLY A 443 16.78 6.91 -2.50
CA GLY A 443 17.39 5.78 -3.22
C GLY A 443 18.59 5.19 -2.47
N PHE A 444 19.18 4.10 -2.97
CA PHE A 444 20.19 3.33 -2.23
C PHE A 444 21.60 3.95 -2.23
N ASN A 445 21.90 4.75 -3.26
CA ASN A 445 23.14 5.48 -3.45
C ASN A 445 22.91 7.01 -3.42
N ASP A 446 21.81 7.42 -2.78
CA ASP A 446 21.19 8.75 -2.80
C ASP A 446 20.87 9.30 -4.21
N GLU A 447 20.62 8.44 -5.20
CA GLU A 447 20.38 8.81 -6.60
C GLU A 447 19.10 9.63 -6.87
N LEU A 448 18.11 9.56 -5.99
CA LEU A 448 16.86 10.33 -6.09
C LEU A 448 16.96 11.70 -5.41
N CYS A 449 17.88 11.87 -4.46
CA CYS A 449 18.09 13.14 -3.78
C CYS A 449 19.04 14.03 -4.58
N LEU A 450 18.61 15.27 -4.85
CA LEU A 450 19.38 16.24 -5.62
C LEU A 450 20.79 16.40 -5.02
N PRO A 451 21.87 16.29 -5.82
CA PRO A 451 23.25 16.33 -5.31
C PRO A 451 23.60 17.65 -4.63
N ILE A 452 22.82 18.71 -4.89
CA ILE A 452 22.84 19.98 -4.16
C ILE A 452 22.68 19.73 -2.66
N ILE A 453 21.68 18.96 -2.23
CA ILE A 453 21.39 18.68 -0.82
C ILE A 453 22.47 17.78 -0.19
N ARG A 454 23.09 16.90 -0.98
CA ARG A 454 24.03 15.88 -0.50
C ARG A 454 25.38 16.44 -0.03
N ASN A 455 25.84 17.54 -0.64
CA ASN A 455 27.10 18.20 -0.27
C ASN A 455 26.90 19.42 0.65
N LEU A 456 25.68 19.95 0.72
CA LEU A 456 25.30 21.04 1.61
C LEU A 456 25.34 20.55 3.07
N SER A 457 26.51 20.70 3.71
CA SER A 457 26.63 20.54 5.15
C SER A 457 25.61 21.43 5.86
N GLU A 458 25.18 21.07 7.08
CA GLU A 458 24.24 21.91 7.85
C GLU A 458 24.71 23.37 7.96
N LEU A 459 26.03 23.56 8.01
CA LEU A 459 26.73 24.85 8.01
C LEU A 459 26.53 25.63 6.70
N GLU A 460 26.60 24.97 5.54
CA GLU A 460 26.33 25.61 4.24
C GLU A 460 24.85 25.97 4.06
N ILE A 461 23.92 25.17 4.60
CA ILE A 461 22.48 25.51 4.60
C ILE A 461 22.24 26.78 5.42
N ILE A 462 22.86 26.87 6.60
CA ILE A 462 22.82 28.07 7.45
C ILE A 462 23.42 29.28 6.71
N VAL A 463 24.55 29.12 6.03
CA VAL A 463 25.18 30.19 5.22
C VAL A 463 24.24 30.66 4.10
N LEU A 464 23.58 29.75 3.38
CA LEU A 464 22.62 30.10 2.32
C LEU A 464 21.43 30.90 2.87
N VAL A 465 20.85 30.49 3.99
CA VAL A 465 19.76 31.21 4.66
C VAL A 465 20.21 32.59 5.12
N VAL A 466 21.41 32.71 5.74
CA VAL A 466 21.98 33.99 6.16
C VAL A 466 22.24 34.91 4.96
N CYS A 467 22.76 34.39 3.85
CA CYS A 467 22.94 35.16 2.61
C CYS A 467 21.61 35.68 2.04
N VAL A 468 20.56 34.86 1.99
CA VAL A 468 19.23 35.29 1.52
C VAL A 468 18.65 36.39 2.42
N VAL A 469 18.74 36.24 3.75
CA VAL A 469 18.30 37.27 4.70
C VAL A 469 19.10 38.56 4.52
N ALA A 470 20.43 38.48 4.36
CA ALA A 470 21.28 39.64 4.10
C ALA A 470 20.93 40.36 2.79
N ILE A 471 20.61 39.63 1.72
CA ILE A 471 20.14 40.19 0.44
C ILE A 471 18.80 40.91 0.61
N ILE A 472 17.85 40.33 1.36
CA ILE A 472 16.55 40.97 1.63
C ILE A 472 16.74 42.27 2.42
N ILE A 473 17.62 42.28 3.44
CA ILE A 473 17.97 43.49 4.20
C ILE A 473 18.62 44.54 3.28
N LEU A 474 19.58 44.13 2.43
CA LEU A 474 20.24 45.02 1.47
C LEU A 474 19.24 45.67 0.50
N ILE A 475 18.30 44.89 -0.04
CA ILE A 475 17.22 45.39 -0.91
C ILE A 475 16.33 46.38 -0.14
N GLY A 476 16.01 46.08 1.13
CA GLY A 476 15.27 47.00 2.01
C GLY A 476 15.99 48.33 2.24
N VAL A 477 17.31 48.29 2.48
CA VAL A 477 18.15 49.49 2.64
C VAL A 477 18.23 50.30 1.34
N ILE A 478 18.44 49.64 0.19
CA ILE A 478 18.46 50.29 -1.13
C ILE A 478 17.09 50.95 -1.42
N ALA A 479 15.99 50.27 -1.14
CA ALA A 479 14.64 50.82 -1.31
C ALA A 479 14.37 52.00 -0.36
N TYR A 480 14.88 51.96 0.88
CA TYR A 480 14.80 53.07 1.82
C TYR A 480 15.61 54.28 1.33
N ILE A 481 16.84 54.09 0.87
CA ILE A 481 17.69 55.15 0.31
C ILE A 481 17.05 55.75 -0.95
N ALA A 482 16.53 54.92 -1.87
CA ALA A 482 15.83 55.41 -3.06
C ALA A 482 14.58 56.22 -2.70
N ARG A 483 13.84 55.81 -1.67
CA ARG A 483 12.69 56.55 -1.14
C ARG A 483 13.10 57.87 -0.47
N TRP A 484 14.24 57.90 0.23
CA TRP A 484 14.80 59.11 0.83
C TRP A 484 15.22 60.13 -0.25
N ILE A 485 15.97 59.70 -1.27
CA ILE A 485 16.37 60.56 -2.40
C ILE A 485 15.15 61.11 -3.14
N ALA A 486 14.11 60.29 -3.34
CA ALA A 486 12.84 60.75 -3.92
C ALA A 486 12.07 61.74 -3.02
N TYR A 487 12.27 61.70 -1.70
CA TYR A 487 11.70 62.65 -0.76
C TYR A 487 12.45 63.99 -0.78
N GLU A 488 13.78 63.99 -0.78
CA GLU A 488 14.59 65.21 -0.91
C GLU A 488 14.30 65.96 -2.23
N ARG A 489 14.22 65.25 -3.36
CA ARG A 489 13.86 65.87 -4.66
C ARG A 489 12.48 66.52 -4.67
N ARG A 490 11.52 66.00 -3.89
CA ARG A 490 10.19 66.61 -3.71
C ARG A 490 10.21 67.82 -2.77
N LEU A 491 11.15 67.88 -1.82
CA LEU A 491 11.35 69.07 -1.01
C LEU A 491 11.96 70.18 -1.86
N GLU A 492 13.03 69.90 -2.63
CA GLU A 492 13.66 70.87 -3.51
C GLU A 492 12.70 71.46 -4.55
N SER A 493 11.84 70.64 -5.18
CA SER A 493 10.85 71.17 -6.12
C SER A 493 9.80 72.09 -5.47
N SER A 494 9.49 71.87 -4.19
CA SER A 494 8.48 72.67 -3.48
C SER A 494 8.94 74.11 -3.18
N TYR A 495 10.25 74.38 -3.12
CA TYR A 495 10.79 75.72 -2.87
C TYR A 495 10.60 76.71 -4.04
N PHE A 496 10.33 76.22 -5.26
CA PHE A 496 10.16 77.06 -6.46
C PHE A 496 8.69 77.24 -6.88
N LEU A 497 7.73 76.73 -6.08
CA LEU A 497 6.30 76.84 -6.37
C LEU A 497 5.71 78.15 -5.88
N VAL A 498 5.70 79.16 -6.74
CA VAL A 498 4.96 80.42 -6.51
C VAL A 498 3.46 80.17 -6.62
N TYR A 499 2.69 80.41 -5.55
CA TYR A 499 1.24 80.27 -5.63
C TYR A 499 0.61 81.36 -6.49
N ARG A 500 -0.30 80.95 -7.38
CA ARG A 500 -1.03 81.82 -8.33
C ARG A 500 -1.70 83.05 -7.70
N LYS A 501 -2.14 82.95 -6.43
CA LYS A 501 -2.74 84.06 -5.66
C LYS A 501 -1.78 85.22 -5.37
N ASP A 502 -0.48 84.95 -5.34
CA ASP A 502 0.57 85.92 -4.97
C ASP A 502 1.12 86.65 -6.21
N VAL A 503 0.68 86.24 -7.42
CA VAL A 503 1.04 86.84 -8.70
C VAL A 503 -0.14 87.67 -9.22
N GLN A 504 0.03 89.00 -9.27
CA GLN A 504 -1.02 89.91 -9.72
C GLN A 504 -0.83 90.24 -11.20
N LEU A 505 -1.77 89.85 -12.06
CA LEU A 505 -1.73 90.21 -13.49
C LEU A 505 -1.80 91.73 -13.65
N VAL A 506 -0.90 92.30 -14.45
CA VAL A 506 -0.88 93.75 -14.71
C VAL A 506 -1.69 94.02 -15.97
N ASP A 507 -2.84 94.69 -15.80
CA ASP A 507 -3.72 95.09 -16.89
C ASP A 507 -3.04 96.13 -17.81
N MET A 508 -2.41 95.61 -18.87
CA MET A 508 -1.78 96.37 -19.95
C MET A 508 -2.74 97.35 -20.64
N THR A 509 -4.05 97.15 -20.59
CA THR A 509 -5.01 98.04 -21.28
C THR A 509 -5.10 99.42 -20.61
N LYS A 510 -4.84 99.50 -19.29
CA LYS A 510 -4.77 100.78 -18.55
C LYS A 510 -3.51 101.59 -18.84
N PHE A 511 -2.45 100.98 -19.38
CA PHE A 511 -1.26 101.71 -19.84
C PHE A 511 -1.46 102.41 -21.20
N GLY A 512 -2.57 102.13 -21.91
CA GLY A 512 -2.82 102.63 -23.27
C GLY A 512 -3.53 103.98 -23.40
N SER A 513 -4.02 104.58 -22.31
CA SER A 513 -4.84 105.82 -22.36
C SER A 513 -4.24 107.03 -21.64
N SER A 514 -3.15 106.87 -20.89
CA SER A 514 -2.37 107.99 -20.33
C SER A 514 -1.27 108.43 -21.30
N ARG A 515 -1.19 109.74 -21.54
CA ARG A 515 -0.53 110.37 -22.69
C ARG A 515 1.01 110.46 -22.58
N GLY A 516 1.68 109.43 -22.07
CA GLY A 516 3.10 109.45 -21.69
C GLY A 516 3.87 108.11 -21.79
N GLY A 517 3.43 107.17 -22.63
CA GLY A 517 3.94 105.79 -22.67
C GLY A 517 5.13 105.49 -23.61
N SER A 518 5.92 106.47 -24.08
CA SER A 518 6.95 106.24 -25.11
C SER A 518 8.32 105.73 -24.61
N MET A 519 8.50 105.48 -23.30
CA MET A 519 9.79 105.04 -22.76
C MET A 519 9.97 103.51 -22.62
N LEU A 520 8.92 102.70 -22.56
CA LEU A 520 9.08 101.27 -22.26
C LEU A 520 9.53 100.42 -23.47
N GLN A 521 9.30 100.89 -24.70
CA GLN A 521 9.74 100.18 -25.92
C GLN A 521 11.26 100.22 -26.13
N SER A 522 11.96 101.21 -25.54
CA SER A 522 13.41 101.38 -25.70
C SER A 522 14.24 100.47 -24.77
N ALA A 523 13.66 99.99 -23.66
CA ALA A 523 14.39 99.19 -22.67
C ALA A 523 14.60 97.72 -23.10
N ILE A 524 13.74 97.19 -23.98
CA ILE A 524 13.78 95.78 -24.40
C ILE A 524 14.81 95.54 -25.51
N SER A 525 15.20 96.55 -26.29
CA SER A 525 16.20 96.36 -27.37
C SER A 525 17.66 96.54 -26.95
N MET A 526 17.95 97.03 -25.74
CA MET A 526 19.33 97.37 -25.32
C MET A 526 20.05 96.30 -24.48
N ARG A 527 19.42 95.17 -24.14
CA ARG A 527 20.03 94.12 -23.30
C ARG A 527 20.59 92.91 -24.07
N SER A 528 20.99 93.09 -25.33
CA SER A 528 21.51 92.01 -26.20
C SER A 528 22.93 92.23 -26.73
N MET A 529 23.66 93.23 -26.21
CA MET A 529 25.06 93.47 -26.56
C MET A 529 25.91 93.62 -25.31
N TYR A 530 26.62 92.54 -24.94
CA TYR A 530 27.99 92.50 -24.40
C TYR A 530 28.42 91.03 -24.33
N GLU A 531 29.56 90.70 -24.97
CA GLU A 531 30.57 89.64 -24.71
C GLU A 531 30.12 88.23 -24.20
N ASP A 532 30.71 87.09 -24.59
CA ASP A 532 31.45 86.58 -25.75
C ASP A 532 31.44 85.02 -25.61
N ALA A 533 31.77 84.11 -26.54
CA ALA A 533 32.39 84.19 -27.87
C ALA A 533 31.76 83.15 -28.85
N GLY A 534 32.47 82.74 -29.91
CA GLY A 534 32.03 81.70 -30.87
C GLY A 534 32.97 80.47 -30.93
N PRO A 535 33.03 79.72 -32.05
CA PRO A 535 32.15 79.66 -33.25
C PRO A 535 31.37 78.31 -33.32
N VAL A 536 30.46 77.99 -34.25
CA VAL A 536 30.62 77.78 -35.70
C VAL A 536 29.27 77.91 -36.45
N GLU A 537 29.33 78.57 -37.62
CA GLU A 537 28.45 78.61 -38.80
C GLU A 537 27.01 78.03 -38.78
N GLY A 538 26.04 78.82 -39.29
CA GLY A 538 25.25 78.30 -40.42
C GLY A 538 23.71 78.42 -40.47
N VAL A 539 23.01 79.31 -39.75
CA VAL A 539 21.55 79.52 -39.99
C VAL A 539 21.13 81.00 -40.04
N ASN A 540 20.36 81.36 -41.06
CA ASN A 540 19.98 82.74 -41.41
C ASN A 540 18.70 83.20 -40.67
N LEU A 541 18.84 84.12 -39.70
CA LEU A 541 17.80 84.42 -38.70
C LEU A 541 16.78 85.51 -39.12
N ASN A 542 16.30 85.45 -40.37
CA ASN A 542 15.38 86.45 -40.96
C ASN A 542 13.87 86.17 -40.75
N PHE A 543 13.49 85.16 -39.96
CA PHE A 543 12.09 84.72 -39.87
C PHE A 543 11.24 85.46 -38.83
N TYR A 544 11.84 85.98 -37.75
CA TYR A 544 11.07 86.43 -36.57
C TYR A 544 10.39 87.80 -36.70
N ASN A 545 11.02 88.78 -37.36
CA ASN A 545 10.48 90.16 -37.41
C ASN A 545 9.21 90.32 -38.28
N ASN A 546 8.96 89.41 -39.24
CA ASN A 546 7.79 89.49 -40.11
C ASN A 546 6.51 88.88 -39.50
N GLY A 547 6.63 87.98 -38.52
CA GLY A 547 5.48 87.37 -37.84
C GLY A 547 4.72 88.36 -36.95
N VAL A 548 5.46 89.12 -36.13
CA VAL A 548 4.90 90.00 -35.09
C VAL A 548 4.04 91.13 -35.68
N ARG A 549 4.47 91.76 -36.79
CA ARG A 549 3.68 92.78 -37.49
C ARG A 549 2.38 92.24 -38.12
N LYS A 550 2.32 90.95 -38.46
CA LYS A 550 1.15 90.31 -39.09
C LYS A 550 0.09 89.86 -38.07
N ALA A 551 0.51 89.52 -36.85
CA ALA A 551 -0.38 89.19 -35.74
C ALA A 551 -1.12 90.44 -35.19
N ALA A 552 -0.40 91.54 -34.97
CA ALA A 552 -0.97 92.77 -34.39
C ALA A 552 -2.14 93.36 -35.21
N ARG A 553 -2.14 93.23 -36.54
CA ARG A 553 -3.24 93.69 -37.41
C ARG A 553 -4.49 92.80 -37.39
N ARG A 554 -4.42 91.53 -36.98
CA ARG A 554 -5.60 90.64 -36.94
C ARG A 554 -6.48 90.87 -35.71
N ASN A 555 -5.89 91.22 -34.56
CA ASN A 555 -6.64 91.33 -33.31
C ASN A 555 -7.48 92.62 -33.17
N GLN A 556 -7.30 93.61 -34.06
CA GLN A 556 -8.16 94.82 -34.08
C GLN A 556 -9.50 94.63 -34.80
N MET A 557 -9.67 93.60 -35.63
CA MET A 557 -10.85 93.43 -36.50
C MET A 557 -11.90 92.42 -36.00
N ARG A 558 -11.76 91.91 -34.76
CA ARG A 558 -12.78 91.06 -34.13
C ARG A 558 -13.04 91.48 -32.68
N LYS A 559 -13.88 92.53 -32.52
CA LYS A 559 -14.67 92.74 -31.30
C LYS A 559 -16.09 92.21 -31.51
N PRO A 560 -16.38 90.94 -31.15
CA PRO A 560 -17.77 90.54 -30.93
C PRO A 560 -18.33 91.28 -29.70
N GLU A 561 -19.64 91.46 -29.68
CA GLU A 561 -20.31 92.32 -28.70
C GLU A 561 -20.29 91.77 -27.27
N LYS A 562 -20.44 92.69 -26.31
CA LYS A 562 -20.42 92.40 -24.87
C LYS A 562 -21.61 91.52 -24.48
N SER A 563 -21.35 90.46 -23.73
CA SER A 563 -22.35 89.79 -22.89
C SER A 563 -21.92 89.88 -21.42
N PRO A 564 -22.83 90.09 -20.44
CA PRO A 564 -22.42 90.47 -19.09
C PRO A 564 -22.09 89.28 -18.19
N ILE A 565 -20.89 89.31 -17.61
CA ILE A 565 -20.54 88.89 -16.25
C ILE A 565 -21.00 87.49 -15.80
N ALA A 566 -20.08 86.53 -15.87
CA ALA A 566 -19.81 85.58 -14.80
C ALA A 566 -18.29 85.36 -14.75
N ASN A 567 -17.68 85.31 -13.56
CA ASN A 567 -16.21 85.31 -13.33
C ASN A 567 -15.43 84.44 -14.33
N ARG A 568 -14.97 85.05 -15.43
CA ARG A 568 -13.93 84.46 -16.27
C ARG A 568 -12.62 84.67 -15.58
N ASP A 569 -11.98 83.55 -15.27
CA ASP A 569 -10.66 83.52 -14.69
C ASP A 569 -9.68 84.16 -15.69
N GLU A 570 -9.20 85.39 -15.44
CA GLU A 570 -8.45 86.23 -16.42
C GLU A 570 -7.23 85.50 -17.03
N TRP A 571 -6.69 84.55 -16.26
CA TRP A 571 -5.62 83.62 -16.61
C TRP A 571 -5.94 82.65 -17.76
N VAL A 572 -7.21 82.52 -18.13
CA VAL A 572 -7.63 81.74 -19.31
C VAL A 572 -7.25 82.47 -20.61
N GLU A 573 -7.27 83.81 -20.62
CA GLU A 573 -7.07 84.65 -21.81
C GLU A 573 -5.58 84.99 -22.10
N ILE A 574 -4.64 84.44 -21.32
CA ILE A 574 -3.19 84.49 -21.57
C ILE A 574 -2.87 83.61 -22.79
N ILE A 575 -2.70 84.24 -23.97
CA ILE A 575 -2.46 83.52 -25.24
C ILE A 575 -1.00 83.11 -25.43
N ASP A 576 -0.03 83.88 -24.93
CA ASP A 576 1.40 83.54 -25.04
C ASP A 576 2.26 84.08 -23.88
N TRP A 577 2.23 85.38 -23.60
CA TRP A 577 2.97 86.02 -22.50
C TRP A 577 2.17 87.19 -21.91
N HIS A 578 2.21 87.38 -20.59
CA HIS A 578 1.72 88.59 -19.91
C HIS A 578 2.75 89.06 -18.89
N LEU A 579 2.75 90.37 -18.56
CA LEU A 579 3.43 90.83 -17.35
C LEU A 579 2.50 90.69 -16.14
N ALA A 580 3.08 90.21 -15.06
CA ALA A 580 2.48 90.18 -13.75
C ALA A 580 3.45 90.80 -12.74
N LYS A 581 2.94 91.07 -11.54
CA LYS A 581 3.71 91.58 -10.41
C LYS A 581 3.76 90.49 -9.35
N TYR A 582 4.97 90.06 -9.00
CA TYR A 582 5.24 89.10 -7.92
C TYR A 582 6.25 89.75 -6.96
N GLU A 583 5.92 89.82 -5.67
CA GLU A 583 6.77 90.43 -4.62
C GLU A 583 7.35 91.81 -5.02
N ASN A 584 6.50 92.68 -5.56
CA ASN A 584 6.84 93.99 -6.13
C ASN A 584 7.75 94.01 -7.37
N THR A 585 8.26 92.87 -7.83
CA THR A 585 9.01 92.74 -9.08
C THR A 585 8.07 92.48 -10.26
N LEU A 586 8.36 93.07 -11.42
CA LEU A 586 7.65 92.77 -12.67
C LEU A 586 8.25 91.51 -13.29
N VAL A 587 7.41 90.49 -13.48
CA VAL A 587 7.76 89.19 -14.06
C VAL A 587 6.93 88.93 -15.32
N THR A 588 7.52 88.26 -16.31
CA THR A 588 6.83 87.85 -17.53
C THR A 588 6.33 86.42 -17.40
N VAL A 589 5.03 86.25 -17.18
CA VAL A 589 4.41 84.92 -16.99
C VAL A 589 3.97 84.36 -18.34
N ARG A 590 4.36 83.11 -18.61
CA ARG A 590 3.92 82.35 -19.79
C ARG A 590 2.94 81.25 -19.42
N LYS A 591 1.79 81.24 -20.10
CA LYS A 591 0.91 80.07 -20.09
C LYS A 591 1.49 79.00 -21.02
N ILE A 592 2.02 77.93 -20.45
CA ILE A 592 2.46 76.76 -21.21
C ILE A 592 1.39 75.67 -21.10
N ASN A 593 0.75 75.33 -22.23
CA ASN A 593 -0.15 74.17 -22.29
C ASN A 593 0.68 72.88 -22.28
N LYS A 594 0.51 72.04 -21.24
CA LYS A 594 1.15 70.70 -21.13
C LYS A 594 1.23 69.90 -22.45
N PRO A 595 0.17 69.77 -23.28
CA PRO A 595 0.24 68.97 -24.52
C PRO A 595 1.04 69.60 -25.68
N GLN A 596 1.40 70.89 -25.61
CA GLN A 596 2.20 71.56 -26.65
C GLN A 596 3.70 71.52 -26.36
N LEU A 597 4.09 71.18 -25.13
CA LEU A 597 5.46 70.92 -24.74
C LEU A 597 5.93 69.57 -25.29
N LYS A 598 6.63 69.59 -26.45
CA LYS A 598 7.49 68.47 -26.87
C LYS A 598 8.74 68.41 -25.99
N LEU A 599 8.57 67.97 -24.75
CA LEU A 599 9.67 67.62 -23.86
C LEU A 599 10.41 66.41 -24.43
N THR A 600 11.74 66.43 -24.37
CA THR A 600 12.53 65.22 -24.62
C THR A 600 12.21 64.19 -23.52
N ARG A 601 12.51 62.91 -23.79
CA ARG A 601 12.21 61.82 -22.84
C ARG A 601 12.85 62.04 -21.46
N GLU A 602 14.04 62.63 -21.45
CA GLU A 602 14.79 63.00 -20.23
C GLU A 602 14.10 64.14 -19.47
N MET A 603 13.81 65.28 -20.13
CA MET A 603 13.10 66.40 -19.49
C MET A 603 11.71 65.99 -18.99
N LYS A 604 11.04 65.04 -19.68
CA LYS A 604 9.78 64.50 -19.22
C LYS A 604 9.94 63.62 -17.97
N GLN A 605 11.00 62.81 -17.89
CA GLN A 605 11.31 62.04 -16.68
C GLN A 605 11.66 62.95 -15.49
N GLU A 606 12.39 64.05 -15.70
CA GLU A 606 12.63 65.05 -14.65
C GLU A 606 11.35 65.75 -14.20
N ILE A 607 10.49 66.18 -15.14
CA ILE A 607 9.22 66.84 -14.79
C ILE A 607 8.22 65.87 -14.13
N ASP A 608 8.14 64.62 -14.56
CA ASP A 608 7.28 63.60 -13.94
C ASP A 608 7.80 63.19 -12.54
N LEU A 609 9.11 63.32 -12.26
CA LEU A 609 9.69 63.20 -10.91
C LEU A 609 9.38 64.40 -10.00
N VAL A 610 9.23 65.59 -10.59
CA VAL A 610 9.06 66.88 -9.90
C VAL A 610 7.59 67.26 -9.65
N CYS A 611 6.68 66.90 -10.55
CA CYS A 611 5.27 67.33 -10.54
C CYS A 611 4.28 66.15 -10.43
N ILE A 612 4.10 65.62 -9.21
CA ILE A 612 3.06 64.62 -8.92
C ILE A 612 1.83 65.35 -8.35
N HIS A 613 0.74 65.34 -9.14
CA HIS A 613 -0.55 66.04 -9.01
C HIS A 613 -0.67 67.46 -9.62
N ASP A 614 -1.92 67.82 -9.95
CA ASP A 614 -2.28 68.85 -10.92
C ASP A 614 -2.03 70.29 -10.47
N ILE A 615 -0.84 70.78 -10.77
CA ILE A 615 -0.53 72.21 -10.80
C ILE A 615 0.07 72.55 -12.18
N SER A 616 -0.17 73.79 -12.63
CA SER A 616 0.40 74.34 -13.85
C SER A 616 1.23 75.59 -13.54
N TYR A 617 2.25 75.78 -14.36
CA TYR A 617 3.15 76.95 -14.49
C TYR A 617 4.38 76.99 -13.58
N VAL A 618 5.50 77.28 -14.24
CA VAL A 618 6.80 77.71 -13.71
C VAL A 618 6.97 79.17 -14.18
N VAL A 619 7.70 79.98 -13.40
CA VAL A 619 7.89 81.44 -13.61
C VAL A 619 8.52 81.76 -14.97
#